data_AF-A0A969HIC1-F1
#
_entry.id   AF-A0A969HIC1-F1
#
_cell.length_a   1.000
_cell.length_b   1.000
_cell.length_c   1.000
_cell.angle_alpha   90.00
_cell.angle_beta   90.00
_cell.angle_gamma   90.00
#
_symmetry.space_group_name_H-M   'P 1'
#
loop_
_entity.id
_entity.type
_entity.pdbx_description
1 polymer ?
#
loop_
_entity_poly.entity_id
_entity_poly.type
_entity_poly.pdbx_seq_one_letter_code
_entity_poly.pdbx_strand_id
1 'polypeptide(L)'
;MERNWDDFKQIFGNIEGARAAFEEACETLLRKIYPDQTVQIVQPNPGDEGIDILVGEIGVAPIKVFQCKFFLRQIGKSQRRQIRKSFSTAIQAKRYRMSEWTLCVPKALDIEELSWWSDWKNRTEQE
;
A
#
# COMPACT_ATOMS: atom_id res chain seq x y z
N MET A 1 -0.79 -10.68 -27.75
CA MET A 1 -1.06 -11.25 -26.42
C MET A 1 -1.14 -10.09 -25.47
N GLU A 2 -2.29 -9.89 -24.83
CA GLU A 2 -2.50 -8.79 -23.90
C GLU A 2 -1.71 -9.09 -22.62
N ARG A 3 -0.76 -8.22 -22.27
CA ARG A 3 0.11 -8.43 -21.09
C ARG A 3 -0.70 -8.17 -19.82
N ASN A 4 -0.47 -8.97 -18.79
CA ASN A 4 -1.10 -8.78 -17.48
C ASN A 4 -0.08 -8.84 -16.33
N TRP A 5 -0.54 -8.72 -15.08
CA TRP A 5 0.33 -8.67 -13.92
C TRP A 5 1.10 -9.97 -13.63
N ASP A 6 0.66 -11.12 -14.16
CA ASP A 6 1.45 -12.36 -14.06
C ASP A 6 2.70 -12.30 -14.95
N ASP A 7 2.64 -11.60 -16.10
CA ASP A 7 3.82 -11.34 -16.95
C ASP A 7 4.81 -10.39 -16.26
N PHE A 8 4.33 -9.55 -15.35
CA PHE A 8 5.16 -8.64 -14.56
C PHE A 8 6.21 -9.40 -13.73
N LYS A 9 5.87 -10.57 -13.18
CA LYS A 9 6.85 -11.42 -12.48
C LYS A 9 7.95 -11.93 -13.40
N GLN A 10 7.62 -12.23 -14.65
CA GLN A 10 8.60 -12.72 -15.63
C GLN A 10 9.51 -11.58 -16.07
N ILE A 11 8.96 -10.38 -16.27
CA ILE A 11 9.72 -9.17 -16.63
C ILE A 11 10.72 -8.80 -15.54
N PHE A 12 10.32 -8.85 -14.28
CA PHE A 12 11.18 -8.49 -13.13
C PHE A 12 11.89 -9.69 -12.50
N GLY A 13 11.97 -10.81 -13.22
CA GLY A 13 12.74 -12.01 -12.87
C GLY A 13 12.14 -12.88 -11.76
N ASN A 14 11.55 -12.29 -10.72
CA ASN A 14 10.92 -13.00 -9.62
C ASN A 14 9.81 -12.18 -8.93
N ILE A 15 9.19 -12.75 -7.89
CA ILE A 15 8.11 -12.10 -7.14
C ILE A 15 8.57 -10.88 -6.34
N GLU A 16 9.80 -10.85 -5.82
CA GLU A 16 10.32 -9.70 -5.08
C GLU A 16 10.64 -8.54 -6.00
N GLY A 17 11.22 -8.81 -7.17
CA GLY A 17 11.43 -7.82 -8.22
C GLY A 17 10.10 -7.22 -8.68
N ALA A 18 9.06 -8.03 -8.86
CA ALA A 18 7.73 -7.54 -9.21
C ALA A 18 7.08 -6.68 -8.12
N ARG A 19 7.34 -6.99 -6.83
CA ARG A 19 6.87 -6.15 -5.70
C ARG A 19 7.54 -4.79 -5.70
N ALA A 20 8.87 -4.76 -5.80
CA ALA A 20 9.63 -3.51 -5.85
C ALA A 20 9.20 -2.66 -7.06
N ALA A 21 9.06 -3.27 -8.23
CA ALA A 21 8.60 -2.57 -9.43
C ALA A 21 7.16 -2.04 -9.30
N PHE A 22 6.27 -2.75 -8.59
CA PHE A 22 4.92 -2.26 -8.32
C PHE A 22 4.93 -1.05 -7.39
N GLU A 23 5.77 -1.07 -6.37
CA GLU A 23 5.95 0.06 -5.45
C GLU A 23 6.50 1.31 -6.17
N GLU A 24 7.51 1.14 -7.02
CA GLU A 24 8.03 2.21 -7.88
C GLU A 24 6.96 2.77 -8.84
N ALA A 25 6.11 1.89 -9.41
CA ALA A 25 5.02 2.31 -10.27
C ALA A 25 3.94 3.11 -9.51
N CYS A 26 3.60 2.67 -8.29
CA CYS A 26 2.71 3.41 -7.40
C CYS A 26 3.30 4.78 -7.04
N GLU A 27 4.58 4.85 -6.70
CA GLU A 27 5.23 6.12 -6.38
C GLU A 27 5.22 7.09 -7.57
N THR A 28 5.54 6.58 -8.76
CA THR A 28 5.54 7.38 -10.00
C THR A 28 4.15 7.96 -10.27
N LEU A 29 3.09 7.17 -10.03
CA LEU A 29 1.71 7.64 -10.14
C LEU A 29 1.39 8.70 -9.08
N LEU A 30 1.78 8.47 -7.83
CA LEU A 30 1.52 9.39 -6.72
C LEU A 30 2.22 10.74 -6.91
N ARG A 31 3.44 10.77 -7.47
CA ARG A 31 4.11 12.02 -7.87
C ARG A 31 3.30 12.84 -8.87
N LYS A 32 2.56 12.18 -9.76
CA LYS A 32 1.68 12.85 -10.73
C LYS A 32 0.38 13.32 -10.10
N ILE A 33 -0.15 12.57 -9.12
CA ILE A 33 -1.37 12.93 -8.38
C ILE A 33 -1.10 14.09 -7.41
N TYR A 34 0.08 14.13 -6.81
CA TYR A 34 0.49 15.11 -5.81
C TYR A 34 1.75 15.89 -6.26
N PRO A 35 1.69 16.66 -7.36
CA PRO A 35 2.86 17.32 -7.93
C PRO A 35 3.52 18.35 -7.01
N ASP A 36 2.74 18.95 -6.10
CA ASP A 36 3.19 20.01 -5.18
C ASP A 36 3.56 19.47 -3.79
N GLN A 37 3.61 18.16 -3.59
CA GLN A 37 3.97 17.53 -2.31
C GLN A 37 5.16 16.60 -2.48
N THR A 38 5.93 16.47 -1.41
CA THR A 38 7.00 15.48 -1.31
C THR A 38 6.40 14.08 -1.32
N VAL A 39 6.80 13.25 -2.29
CA VAL A 39 6.46 11.81 -2.37
C VAL A 39 7.75 11.02 -2.21
N GLN A 40 7.75 10.00 -1.33
CA GLN A 40 8.95 9.21 -1.05
C GLN A 40 8.61 7.74 -0.80
N ILE A 41 9.38 6.84 -1.41
CA ILE A 41 9.47 5.43 -1.03
C ILE A 41 10.24 5.33 0.28
N VAL A 42 9.75 4.53 1.22
CA VAL A 42 10.39 4.28 2.52
C VAL A 42 11.16 2.98 2.47
N GLN A 43 12.48 3.05 2.63
CA GLN A 43 13.30 1.85 2.69
C GLN A 43 13.13 1.13 4.05
N PRO A 44 12.96 -0.20 4.06
CA PRO A 44 12.87 -0.95 5.30
C PRO A 44 14.22 -0.97 6.04
N ASN A 45 14.30 -0.40 7.24
CA ASN A 45 15.53 -0.38 8.06
C ASN A 45 15.27 -0.28 9.58
N PRO A 46 15.63 -1.31 10.37
CA PRO A 46 14.85 -2.54 10.48
C PRO A 46 13.40 -2.23 10.87
N GLY A 47 12.48 -2.48 9.94
CA GLY A 47 11.07 -2.07 10.02
C GLY A 47 10.81 -0.78 9.23
N ASP A 48 9.67 -0.74 8.55
CA ASP A 48 9.16 0.39 7.75
C ASP A 48 7.97 1.08 8.44
N GLU A 49 7.66 0.68 9.68
CA GLU A 49 6.42 1.05 10.40
C GLU A 49 5.13 0.79 9.59
N GLY A 50 5.17 -0.08 8.57
CA GLY A 50 4.04 -0.35 7.68
C GLY A 50 3.80 0.75 6.62
N ILE A 51 4.83 1.51 6.26
CA ILE A 51 4.79 2.51 5.17
C ILE A 51 5.65 2.02 4.01
N ASP A 52 5.05 1.88 2.83
CA ASP A 52 5.84 1.69 1.60
C ASP A 52 6.12 3.05 0.94
N ILE A 53 5.08 3.91 0.83
CA ILE A 53 5.21 5.25 0.25
C ILE A 53 4.50 6.26 1.16
N LEU A 54 5.12 7.43 1.34
CA LEU A 54 4.49 8.58 2.01
C LEU A 54 4.33 9.77 1.06
N VAL A 55 3.29 10.56 1.32
CA VAL A 55 3.10 11.89 0.73
C VAL A 55 3.01 12.92 1.85
N GLY A 56 3.91 13.91 1.81
CA GLY A 56 4.11 14.93 2.84
C GLY A 56 5.49 14.83 3.50
N GLU A 57 5.64 15.50 4.64
CA GLU A 57 6.91 15.57 5.36
C GLU A 57 6.72 15.22 6.85
N ILE A 58 7.43 14.18 7.30
CA ILE A 58 7.42 13.73 8.70
C ILE A 58 7.92 14.86 9.60
N GLY A 59 7.18 15.15 10.68
CA GLY A 59 7.53 16.20 11.64
C GLY A 59 7.03 17.60 11.27
N VAL A 60 6.56 17.81 10.04
CA VAL A 60 5.99 19.09 9.59
C VAL A 60 4.47 19.09 9.72
N ALA A 61 3.80 18.09 9.16
CA ALA A 61 2.34 17.94 9.18
C ALA A 61 1.95 16.46 9.14
N PRO A 62 0.67 16.11 9.39
CA PRO A 62 0.19 14.76 9.15
C PRO A 62 0.42 14.32 7.70
N ILE A 63 0.95 13.11 7.50
CA ILE A 63 1.29 12.54 6.20
C ILE A 63 0.18 11.60 5.68
N LYS A 64 0.15 11.38 4.37
CA LYS A 64 -0.63 10.30 3.76
C LYS A 64 0.28 9.08 3.60
N VAL A 65 -0.21 7.92 3.99
CA VAL A 65 0.53 6.66 3.93
C VAL A 65 -0.10 5.76 2.88
N PHE A 66 0.71 5.24 1.96
CA PHE A 66 0.32 4.29 0.95
C PHE A 66 1.05 2.97 1.20
N GLN A 67 0.30 1.89 1.38
CA GLN A 67 0.81 0.54 1.52
C GLN A 67 0.50 -0.25 0.23
N CYS A 68 1.55 -0.62 -0.48
CA CYS A 68 1.56 -1.52 -1.61
C CYS A 68 1.48 -2.99 -1.17
N LYS A 69 0.54 -3.73 -1.74
CA LYS A 69 0.49 -5.19 -1.62
C LYS A 69 0.32 -5.80 -3.01
N PHE A 70 1.35 -6.50 -3.49
CA PHE A 70 1.34 -7.17 -4.78
C PHE A 70 0.53 -8.48 -4.74
N PHE A 71 -0.79 -8.37 -4.58
CA PHE A 71 -1.73 -9.48 -4.57
C PHE A 71 -2.40 -9.63 -5.94
N LEU A 72 -2.01 -10.66 -6.70
CA LEU A 72 -2.56 -10.92 -8.03
C LEU A 72 -3.77 -11.84 -8.04
N ARG A 73 -4.01 -12.53 -6.91
CA ARG A 73 -5.10 -13.49 -6.73
C ARG A 73 -6.07 -12.96 -5.68
N GLN A 74 -7.02 -13.80 -5.27
CA GLN A 74 -8.03 -13.43 -4.28
C GLN A 74 -7.40 -12.98 -2.95
N ILE A 75 -7.96 -11.92 -2.37
CA ILE A 75 -7.64 -11.40 -1.03
C ILE A 75 -8.36 -12.29 -0.01
N GLY A 76 -7.75 -13.44 0.28
CA GLY A 76 -8.19 -14.40 1.28
C GLY A 76 -7.71 -14.07 2.69
N LYS A 77 -7.93 -14.99 3.64
CA LYS A 77 -7.62 -14.80 5.07
C LYS A 77 -6.16 -14.34 5.32
N SER A 78 -5.21 -14.87 4.57
CA SER A 78 -3.78 -14.52 4.74
C SER A 78 -3.49 -13.08 4.30
N GLN A 79 -4.02 -12.67 3.15
CA GLN A 79 -3.88 -11.32 2.61
C GLN A 79 -4.59 -10.30 3.51
N ARG A 80 -5.82 -10.60 3.95
CA ARG A 80 -6.59 -9.79 4.90
C ARG A 80 -5.83 -9.58 6.21
N ARG A 81 -5.16 -10.63 6.73
CA ARG A 81 -4.30 -10.54 7.92
C ARG A 81 -3.10 -9.62 7.70
N GLN A 82 -2.45 -9.70 6.53
CA GLN A 82 -1.33 -8.83 6.19
C GLN A 82 -1.75 -7.36 6.09
N ILE A 83 -2.90 -7.07 5.45
CA ILE A 83 -3.45 -5.71 5.33
C ILE A 83 -3.71 -5.12 6.72
N ARG A 84 -4.41 -5.86 7.59
CA ARG A 84 -4.71 -5.42 8.96
C ARG A 84 -3.45 -5.18 9.79
N LYS A 85 -2.45 -6.06 9.67
CA LYS A 85 -1.17 -5.91 10.38
C LYS A 85 -0.47 -4.63 9.93
N SER A 86 -0.36 -4.40 8.61
CA SER A 86 0.22 -3.18 8.05
C SER A 86 -0.48 -1.92 8.57
N PHE A 87 -1.81 -1.87 8.49
CA PHE A 87 -2.58 -0.74 9.03
C PHE A 87 -2.35 -0.53 10.53
N SER A 88 -2.40 -1.60 11.32
CA SER A 88 -2.19 -1.54 12.77
C SER A 88 -0.79 -1.04 13.12
N THR A 89 0.24 -1.42 12.35
CA THR A 89 1.60 -0.90 12.55
C THR A 89 1.65 0.59 12.22
N ALA A 90 1.03 1.01 11.11
CA ALA A 90 1.05 2.40 10.67
C ALA A 90 0.32 3.35 11.63
N ILE A 91 -0.82 2.94 12.20
CA ILE A 91 -1.58 3.79 13.14
C ILE A 91 -0.95 3.86 14.54
N GLN A 92 -0.20 2.83 14.93
CA GLN A 92 0.52 2.78 16.22
C GLN A 92 1.90 3.43 16.15
N ALA A 93 2.35 3.82 14.95
CA ALA A 93 3.62 4.51 14.76
C ALA A 93 3.62 5.84 15.51
N LYS A 94 4.70 6.08 16.27
CA LYS A 94 4.85 7.30 17.09
C LYS A 94 5.66 8.39 16.40
N ARG A 95 6.32 8.06 15.28
CA ARG A 95 7.30 8.92 14.61
C ARG A 95 6.64 9.94 13.67
N TYR A 96 5.38 9.73 13.30
CA TYR A 96 4.61 10.62 12.45
C TYR A 96 3.15 10.65 12.89
N ARG A 97 2.40 11.64 12.37
CA ARG A 97 0.94 11.65 12.40
C ARG A 97 0.44 11.32 11.01
N MET A 98 -0.65 10.56 10.93
CA MET A 98 -1.22 10.11 9.67
C MET A 98 -2.56 10.78 9.45
N SER A 99 -2.79 11.34 8.26
CA SER A 99 -4.09 11.88 7.84
C SER A 99 -4.91 10.87 7.05
N GLU A 100 -4.25 9.97 6.32
CA GLU A 100 -4.87 8.98 5.44
C GLU A 100 -4.00 7.73 5.36
N TRP A 101 -4.64 6.56 5.28
CA TRP A 101 -3.98 5.30 4.95
C TRP A 101 -4.66 4.64 3.76
N THR A 102 -3.89 4.36 2.71
CA THR A 102 -4.40 3.86 1.42
C THR A 102 -3.75 2.53 1.08
N LEU A 103 -4.57 1.52 0.72
CA LEU A 103 -4.08 0.25 0.21
C LEU A 103 -3.95 0.30 -1.32
N CYS A 104 -2.76 0.00 -1.84
CA CYS A 104 -2.49 -0.13 -3.27
C CYS A 104 -2.37 -1.61 -3.65
N VAL A 105 -3.22 -2.09 -4.55
CA VAL A 105 -3.19 -3.46 -5.08
C VAL A 105 -3.25 -3.46 -6.62
N PRO A 106 -2.49 -4.34 -7.30
CA PRO A 106 -2.45 -4.42 -8.77
C PRO A 106 -3.65 -5.22 -9.34
N LYS A 107 -4.86 -5.00 -8.82
CA LYS A 107 -6.09 -5.63 -9.32
C LYS A 107 -7.32 -4.83 -8.92
N ALA A 108 -8.36 -4.92 -9.75
CA ALA A 108 -9.70 -4.57 -9.30
C ALA A 108 -10.16 -5.58 -8.25
N LEU A 109 -10.85 -5.10 -7.21
CA LEU A 109 -11.45 -5.95 -6.20
C LEU A 109 -12.79 -6.51 -6.71
N ASP A 110 -13.06 -7.78 -6.43
CA ASP A 110 -14.38 -8.36 -6.66
C ASP A 110 -15.39 -7.93 -5.56
N ILE A 111 -16.65 -8.30 -5.72
CA ILE A 111 -17.72 -7.92 -4.79
C ILE A 111 -17.46 -8.45 -3.36
N GLU A 112 -16.91 -9.65 -3.21
CA GLU A 112 -16.63 -10.23 -1.89
C GLU A 112 -15.49 -9.47 -1.21
N GLU A 113 -14.44 -9.14 -1.96
CA GLU A 113 -13.30 -8.36 -1.50
C GLU A 113 -13.71 -6.93 -1.13
N LEU A 114 -14.58 -6.30 -1.93
CA LEU A 114 -15.14 -4.97 -1.66
C LEU A 114 -16.04 -4.97 -0.42
N SER A 115 -16.89 -5.99 -0.26
CA SER A 115 -17.74 -6.14 0.93
C SER A 115 -16.87 -6.27 2.17
N TRP A 116 -15.87 -7.17 2.13
CA TRP A 116 -14.94 -7.35 3.25
C TRP A 116 -14.18 -6.06 3.59
N TRP A 117 -13.67 -5.36 2.57
CA TRP A 117 -12.94 -4.11 2.75
C TRP A 117 -13.82 -3.06 3.43
N SER A 118 -15.05 -2.89 2.94
CA SER A 118 -16.02 -1.94 3.49
C SER A 118 -16.37 -2.28 4.94
N ASP A 119 -16.65 -3.54 5.25
CA ASP A 119 -16.98 -4.00 6.61
C ASP A 119 -15.81 -3.84 7.58
N TRP A 120 -14.58 -4.09 7.11
CA TRP A 120 -13.39 -3.90 7.93
C TRP A 120 -13.13 -2.42 8.18
N LYS A 121 -13.14 -1.58 7.14
CA LYS A 121 -12.94 -0.14 7.22
C LYS A 121 -13.96 0.52 8.17
N ASN A 122 -15.25 0.22 8.01
CA ASN A 122 -16.30 0.81 8.85
C ASN A 122 -16.14 0.46 10.32
N ARG A 123 -15.73 -0.76 10.65
CA ARG A 123 -15.45 -1.13 12.06
C ARG A 123 -14.27 -0.36 12.62
N THR A 124 -13.20 -0.23 11.83
CA THR A 124 -11.98 0.45 12.25
C THR A 124 -12.15 1.97 12.35
N GLU A 125 -13.07 2.58 11.59
CA GLU A 125 -13.39 4.01 11.71
C GLU A 125 -14.27 4.35 12.92
N GLN A 126 -14.90 3.35 13.54
CA GLN A 126 -15.75 3.51 14.73
C GLN A 126 -15.02 3.24 16.06
N GLU A 127 -13.77 2.77 15.99
CA GLU A 127 -12.88 2.53 17.14
C GLU A 127 -12.10 3.80 17.51
#